data_AF-A0A101LD44-F1
#
_entry.id   AF-A0A101LD44-F1
#
_cell.length_a   1.000
_cell.length_b   1.000
_cell.length_c   1.000
_cell.angle_alpha   90.00
_cell.angle_beta   90.00
_cell.angle_gamma   90.00
#
_symmetry.space_group_name_H-M   'P 1'
#
loop_
_entity.id
_entity.type
_entity.pdbx_description
1 polymer ?
#
loop_
_entity_poly.entity_id
_entity_poly.type
_entity_poly.pdbx_seq_one_letter_code
_entity_poly.pdbx_strand_id
1 'polypeptide(L)'
;MTKAETTTAAPALRAHSPEVSAAKARKWGAFYYAEQVLRVMKGYGWTIVMYGVGQPVAYLFAMGVGLATLVDTNSTSAFGGVSYLVFIAPALLVSAAVMTAANEFTFPVMDGFKWRRVYYGPHASPLTPEQIALGQIIAVTVRLVLQSAIYFAVVALFGASPSPWGWASILVATVAGLSFGLPLMAYAGSIKEDKGQFAMVMRFIVMPLFLFSGTFFPLDTLPLAVRWIGWISPIWHGTELGRVLSYGYEEAPLLTIAHVVFLLALCAAGWVLTKRQFVKRMGG
;
A
#
# COMPACT_ATOMS: atom_id res chain seq x y z
N MET A 1 31.72 14.09 56.82
CA MET A 1 31.78 13.12 55.71
C MET A 1 30.82 13.59 54.63
N THR A 2 31.33 14.33 53.64
CA THR A 2 30.50 14.85 52.53
C THR A 2 30.98 14.15 51.27
N LYS A 3 30.13 13.27 50.75
CA LYS A 3 30.41 12.40 49.61
C LYS A 3 30.31 13.26 48.34
N ALA A 4 31.44 13.51 47.67
CA ALA A 4 31.45 14.22 46.40
C ALA A 4 30.83 13.31 45.32
N GLU A 5 29.63 13.65 44.87
CA GLU A 5 29.03 13.04 43.68
C GLU A 5 29.81 13.48 42.45
N THR A 6 30.48 12.51 41.81
CA THR A 6 31.17 12.72 40.53
C THR A 6 30.13 12.63 39.43
N THR A 7 29.60 13.76 38.99
CA THR A 7 28.67 13.82 37.85
C THR A 7 29.44 13.48 36.57
N THR A 8 29.28 12.26 36.06
CA THR A 8 29.84 11.84 34.78
C THR A 8 29.21 12.68 33.66
N ALA A 9 29.96 13.64 33.11
CA ALA A 9 29.49 14.48 32.02
C ALA A 9 29.10 13.59 30.82
N ALA A 10 27.86 13.71 30.35
CA ALA A 10 27.40 12.99 29.17
C ALA A 10 28.32 13.31 27.98
N PRO A 11 28.72 12.32 27.17
CA PRO A 11 29.65 12.54 26.07
C PRO A 11 29.09 13.60 25.11
N ALA A 12 29.89 14.63 24.84
CA ALA A 12 29.50 15.73 23.97
C ALA A 12 29.21 15.19 22.55
N LEU A 13 27.97 15.33 22.09
CA LEU A 13 27.56 14.98 20.74
C LEU A 13 28.32 15.88 19.74
N ARG A 14 29.31 15.33 19.04
CA ARG A 14 30.03 16.02 17.97
C ARG A 14 29.43 15.64 16.62
N ALA A 15 29.11 16.65 15.82
CA ALA A 15 28.71 16.43 14.43
C ALA A 15 29.84 15.75 13.65
N HIS A 16 29.49 14.84 12.76
CA HIS A 16 30.46 14.25 11.82
C HIS A 16 31.00 15.30 10.86
N SER A 17 32.20 15.07 10.32
CA SER A 17 32.71 15.90 9.22
C SER A 17 31.76 15.83 8.00
N PRO A 18 31.76 16.85 7.12
CA PRO A 18 30.94 16.85 5.91
C PRO A 18 31.15 15.61 5.03
N GLU A 19 32.38 15.13 4.92
CA GLU A 19 32.76 13.94 4.14
C GLU A 19 32.11 12.66 4.70
N VAL A 20 32.19 12.47 6.02
CA VAL A 20 31.59 11.31 6.69
C VAL A 20 30.07 11.36 6.59
N SER A 21 29.47 12.55 6.77
CA SER A 21 28.03 12.75 6.61
C SER A 21 27.57 12.46 5.17
N ALA A 22 28.33 12.91 4.17
CA ALA A 22 28.05 12.63 2.77
C ALA A 22 28.17 11.15 2.42
N ALA A 23 29.20 10.45 2.92
CA ALA A 23 29.36 9.02 2.72
C ALA A 23 28.20 8.21 3.33
N LYS A 24 27.77 8.58 4.55
CA LYS A 24 26.58 7.97 5.18
C LYS A 24 25.31 8.26 4.40
N ALA A 25 25.10 9.49 3.96
CA ALA A 25 23.94 9.89 3.16
C ALA A 25 23.86 9.12 1.82
N ARG A 26 24.99 8.91 1.14
CA ARG A 26 25.03 8.10 -0.09
C ARG A 26 24.69 6.62 0.15
N LYS A 27 24.93 6.09 1.35
CA LYS A 27 24.60 4.69 1.70
C LYS A 27 23.18 4.54 2.25
N TRP A 28 22.75 5.43 3.13
CA TRP A 28 21.53 5.29 3.94
C TRP A 28 20.46 6.35 3.61
N GLY A 29 20.68 7.19 2.60
CA GLY A 29 19.82 8.32 2.26
C GLY A 29 18.35 7.97 2.03
N ALA A 30 18.07 6.78 1.48
CA ALA A 30 16.70 6.31 1.33
C ALA A 30 16.00 6.12 2.68
N PHE A 31 16.68 5.57 3.68
CA PHE A 31 16.12 5.40 5.03
C PHE A 31 15.97 6.74 5.75
N TYR A 32 16.93 7.66 5.60
CA TYR A 32 16.81 9.00 6.17
C TYR A 32 15.61 9.76 5.58
N TYR A 33 15.40 9.66 4.26
CA TYR A 33 14.24 10.26 3.63
C TYR A 33 12.93 9.56 4.05
N ALA A 34 12.92 8.23 4.14
CA ALA A 34 11.78 7.48 4.64
C ALA A 34 11.40 7.90 6.06
N GLU A 35 12.40 8.04 6.95
CA GLU A 35 12.20 8.50 8.32
C GLU A 35 11.57 9.89 8.36
N GLN A 36 12.05 10.82 7.53
CA GLN A 36 11.46 12.15 7.40
C GLN A 36 9.98 12.06 7.00
N VAL A 37 9.65 11.28 5.97
CA VAL A 37 8.26 11.10 5.50
C VAL A 37 7.40 10.47 6.60
N LEU A 38 7.90 9.46 7.31
CA LEU A 38 7.18 8.82 8.42
C LEU A 38 6.96 9.77 9.60
N ARG A 39 7.92 10.64 9.93
CA ARG A 39 7.77 11.67 10.97
C ARG A 39 6.68 12.67 10.60
N VAL A 40 6.60 13.06 9.31
CA VAL A 40 5.52 13.90 8.81
C VAL A 40 4.18 13.17 8.93
N MET A 41 4.10 11.91 8.50
CA MET A 41 2.89 11.08 8.63
C MET A 41 2.42 10.90 10.07
N LYS A 42 3.35 10.77 11.03
CA LYS A 42 3.03 10.64 12.45
C LYS A 42 2.21 11.84 12.97
N GLY A 43 2.44 13.04 12.43
CA GLY A 43 1.68 14.24 12.80
C GLY A 43 0.17 14.16 12.53
N TYR A 44 -0.25 13.33 11.58
CA TYR A 44 -1.65 13.09 11.24
C TYR A 44 -2.00 11.59 11.22
N GLY A 45 -1.25 10.79 11.98
CA GLY A 45 -1.36 9.33 11.98
C GLY A 45 -2.75 8.82 12.39
N TRP A 46 -3.43 9.53 13.31
CA TRP A 46 -4.80 9.19 13.69
C TRP A 46 -5.76 9.31 12.50
N THR A 47 -5.66 10.38 11.72
CA THR A 47 -6.46 10.58 10.51
C THR A 47 -6.19 9.50 9.47
N ILE A 48 -4.91 9.11 9.30
CA ILE A 48 -4.51 8.01 8.41
C ILE A 48 -5.21 6.71 8.81
N VAL A 49 -5.17 6.34 10.09
CA VAL A 49 -5.75 5.09 10.58
C VAL A 49 -7.28 5.12 10.46
N MET A 50 -7.93 6.21 10.88
CA MET A 50 -9.38 6.35 10.79
C MET A 50 -9.89 6.27 9.34
N TYR A 51 -9.18 6.90 8.39
CA TYR A 51 -9.58 6.87 6.99
C TYR A 51 -9.23 5.54 6.31
N GLY A 52 -7.99 5.05 6.49
CA GLY A 52 -7.47 3.87 5.82
C GLY A 52 -8.01 2.54 6.35
N VAL A 53 -8.38 2.49 7.64
CA VAL A 53 -8.93 1.28 8.29
C VAL A 53 -10.42 1.45 8.60
N GLY A 54 -10.84 2.62 9.05
CA GLY A 54 -12.21 2.84 9.50
C GLY A 54 -13.26 2.63 8.41
N GLN A 55 -12.99 3.04 7.17
CA GLN A 55 -13.91 2.81 6.05
C GLN A 55 -14.09 1.31 5.75
N PRO A 56 -13.02 0.52 5.49
CA PRO A 56 -13.15 -0.93 5.32
C PRO A 56 -13.77 -1.66 6.50
N VAL A 57 -13.45 -1.28 7.74
CA VAL A 57 -14.01 -1.90 8.96
C VAL A 57 -15.49 -1.55 9.11
N ALA A 58 -15.88 -0.30 8.87
CA ALA A 58 -17.28 0.10 8.89
C ALA A 58 -18.09 -0.65 7.83
N TYR A 59 -17.54 -0.85 6.63
CA TYR A 59 -18.15 -1.67 5.61
C TYR A 59 -18.27 -3.14 6.05
N LEU A 60 -17.19 -3.72 6.60
CA LEU A 60 -17.21 -5.09 7.10
C LEU A 60 -18.23 -5.27 8.23
N PHE A 61 -18.36 -4.30 9.13
CA PHE A 61 -19.36 -4.30 10.20
C PHE A 61 -20.78 -4.17 9.64
N ALA A 62 -21.00 -3.24 8.71
CA ALA A 62 -22.30 -3.04 8.07
C ALA A 62 -22.75 -4.30 7.32
N MET A 63 -21.86 -4.95 6.58
CA MET A 63 -22.18 -6.20 5.88
C MET A 63 -22.25 -7.39 6.85
N GLY A 64 -21.38 -7.44 7.85
CA GLY A 64 -21.35 -8.53 8.83
C GLY A 64 -22.60 -8.54 9.73
N VAL A 65 -23.12 -7.38 10.10
CA VAL A 65 -24.34 -7.24 10.89
C VAL A 65 -25.59 -7.21 9.99
N GLY A 66 -25.53 -6.52 8.86
CA GLY A 66 -26.68 -6.26 7.99
C GLY A 66 -26.95 -7.33 6.93
N LEU A 67 -25.91 -8.04 6.44
CA LEU A 67 -26.09 -9.11 5.46
C LEU A 67 -26.23 -10.48 6.11
N ALA A 68 -25.68 -10.68 7.31
CA ALA A 68 -25.89 -11.92 8.08
C ALA A 68 -27.37 -12.17 8.46
N THR A 69 -28.20 -11.13 8.45
CA THR A 69 -29.65 -11.23 8.65
C THR A 69 -30.44 -11.46 7.36
N LEU A 70 -29.81 -11.27 6.19
CA LEU A 70 -30.44 -11.36 4.87
C LEU A 70 -29.98 -12.57 4.04
N VAL A 71 -28.80 -13.11 4.34
CA VAL A 71 -28.24 -14.27 3.64
C VAL A 71 -28.55 -15.54 4.41
N ASP A 72 -29.51 -16.31 3.89
CA ASP A 72 -29.78 -17.68 4.33
C ASP A 72 -28.54 -18.56 4.14
N THR A 73 -28.45 -19.63 4.93
CA THR A 73 -27.42 -20.69 4.83
C THR A 73 -27.26 -21.26 3.40
N ASN A 74 -28.28 -21.12 2.55
CA ASN A 74 -28.27 -21.54 1.14
C ASN A 74 -27.38 -20.70 0.21
N SER A 75 -26.93 -19.49 0.59
CA SER A 75 -26.08 -18.65 -0.27
C SER A 75 -24.57 -18.88 -0.10
N THR A 76 -24.16 -19.76 0.83
CA THR A 76 -22.74 -20.09 1.07
C THR A 76 -22.07 -20.78 -0.14
N SER A 77 -22.85 -21.51 -0.94
CA SER A 77 -22.38 -22.14 -2.18
C SER A 77 -21.85 -21.12 -3.20
N ALA A 78 -22.41 -19.90 -3.23
CA ALA A 78 -21.98 -18.83 -4.14
C ALA A 78 -20.60 -18.25 -3.76
N PHE A 79 -20.11 -18.50 -2.54
CA PHE A 79 -18.86 -17.94 -2.01
C PHE A 79 -17.82 -19.00 -1.68
N GLY A 80 -17.93 -20.20 -2.27
CA GLY A 80 -16.98 -21.30 -2.01
C GLY A 80 -17.17 -21.94 -0.63
N GLY A 81 -18.41 -21.97 -0.12
CA GLY A 81 -18.76 -22.63 1.14
C GLY A 81 -18.49 -21.81 2.40
N VAL A 82 -17.99 -20.57 2.27
CA VAL A 82 -17.74 -19.67 3.41
C VAL A 82 -18.84 -18.60 3.53
N SER A 83 -18.89 -17.95 4.69
CA SER A 83 -19.76 -16.78 4.88
C SER A 83 -19.30 -15.63 3.99
N TYR A 84 -20.24 -14.74 3.62
CA TYR A 84 -19.90 -13.53 2.87
C TYR A 84 -18.83 -12.68 3.55
N LEU A 85 -18.86 -12.63 4.89
CA LEU A 85 -17.90 -11.90 5.71
C LEU A 85 -16.47 -12.43 5.50
N VAL A 86 -16.28 -13.75 5.53
CA VAL A 86 -14.99 -14.42 5.26
C VAL A 86 -14.54 -14.20 3.81
N PHE A 87 -15.49 -14.22 2.86
CA PHE A 87 -15.22 -13.99 1.44
C PHE A 87 -14.74 -12.56 1.13
N ILE A 88 -15.38 -11.54 1.73
CA ILE A 88 -15.14 -10.14 1.39
C ILE A 88 -13.98 -9.51 2.17
N ALA A 89 -13.66 -10.02 3.37
CA ALA A 89 -12.59 -9.49 4.21
C ALA A 89 -11.22 -9.35 3.49
N PRO A 90 -10.67 -10.38 2.81
CA PRO A 90 -9.40 -10.23 2.09
C PRO A 90 -9.50 -9.23 0.92
N ALA A 91 -10.66 -9.15 0.27
CA ALA A 91 -10.88 -8.24 -0.86
C ALA A 91 -10.87 -6.76 -0.42
N LEU A 92 -11.49 -6.46 0.73
CA LEU A 92 -11.49 -5.12 1.31
C LEU A 92 -10.11 -4.72 1.82
N LEU A 93 -9.36 -5.66 2.42
CA LEU A 93 -7.97 -5.43 2.83
C LEU A 93 -7.10 -5.00 1.65
N VAL A 94 -7.14 -5.75 0.55
CA VAL A 94 -6.36 -5.48 -0.67
C VAL A 94 -6.81 -4.18 -1.32
N SER A 95 -8.13 -3.98 -1.45
CA SER A 95 -8.70 -2.76 -2.03
C SER A 95 -8.32 -1.51 -1.24
N ALA A 96 -8.35 -1.58 0.10
CA ALA A 96 -7.92 -0.50 0.96
C ALA A 96 -6.44 -0.17 0.77
N ALA A 97 -5.58 -1.19 0.72
CA ALA A 97 -4.14 -1.00 0.49
C ALA A 97 -3.85 -0.38 -0.90
N VAL A 98 -4.53 -0.83 -1.95
CA VAL A 98 -4.42 -0.26 -3.30
C VAL A 98 -4.91 1.19 -3.33
N MET A 99 -6.04 1.48 -2.70
CA MET A 99 -6.58 2.84 -2.62
C MET A 99 -5.64 3.77 -1.85
N THR A 100 -5.06 3.30 -0.74
CA THR A 100 -4.07 4.05 0.03
C THR A 100 -2.82 4.31 -0.81
N ALA A 101 -2.27 3.28 -1.47
CA ALA A 101 -1.10 3.45 -2.34
C ALA A 101 -1.39 4.44 -3.47
N ALA A 102 -2.57 4.36 -4.09
CA ALA A 102 -2.97 5.26 -5.16
C ALA A 102 -3.02 6.72 -4.69
N ASN A 103 -3.51 6.98 -3.48
CA ASN A 103 -3.51 8.32 -2.90
C ASN A 103 -2.09 8.80 -2.56
N GLU A 104 -1.25 7.93 -2.00
CA GLU A 104 0.12 8.29 -1.59
C GLU A 104 1.06 8.55 -2.77
N PHE A 105 0.84 7.87 -3.89
CA PHE A 105 1.68 7.96 -5.07
C PHE A 105 1.17 8.91 -6.16
N THR A 106 0.15 9.73 -5.86
CA THR A 106 -0.38 10.76 -6.76
C THR A 106 -0.09 12.17 -6.26
N PHE A 107 -1.00 12.75 -5.49
CA PHE A 107 -0.91 14.14 -5.02
C PHE A 107 0.33 14.40 -4.15
N PRO A 108 0.75 13.52 -3.22
CA PRO A 108 1.98 13.75 -2.45
C PRO A 108 3.24 13.75 -3.32
N VAL A 109 3.28 12.93 -4.37
CA VAL A 109 4.39 12.91 -5.33
C VAL A 109 4.39 14.19 -6.17
N MET A 110 3.23 14.61 -6.66
CA MET A 110 3.07 15.88 -7.38
C MET A 110 3.47 17.07 -6.52
N ASP A 111 3.04 17.09 -5.26
CA ASP A 111 3.39 18.11 -4.29
C ASP A 111 4.91 18.19 -4.06
N GLY A 112 5.57 17.04 -3.97
CA GLY A 112 7.01 16.94 -3.85
C GLY A 112 7.79 17.50 -5.03
N PHE A 113 7.22 17.49 -6.24
CA PHE A 113 7.83 18.08 -7.43
C PHE A 113 7.39 19.51 -7.74
N LYS A 114 6.12 19.86 -7.50
CA LYS A 114 5.53 21.07 -8.08
C LYS A 114 5.18 22.14 -7.06
N TRP A 115 4.33 21.82 -6.09
CA TRP A 115 3.70 22.83 -5.22
C TRP A 115 4.61 23.22 -4.07
N ARG A 116 4.92 22.28 -3.16
CA ARG A 116 5.84 22.52 -2.05
C ARG A 116 7.29 22.17 -2.38
N ARG A 117 7.53 21.44 -3.48
CA ARG A 117 8.88 21.10 -3.98
C ARG A 117 9.74 20.38 -2.93
N VAL A 118 9.12 19.54 -2.09
CA VAL A 118 9.79 18.91 -0.94
C VAL A 118 10.92 17.93 -1.32
N TYR A 119 11.02 17.50 -2.59
CA TYR A 119 12.12 16.66 -3.06
C TYR A 119 13.42 17.44 -3.31
N TYR A 120 13.35 18.73 -3.62
CA TYR A 120 14.53 19.52 -4.03
C TYR A 120 15.45 19.87 -2.86
N GLY A 121 14.91 20.04 -1.65
CA GLY A 121 15.72 20.28 -0.44
C GLY A 121 16.68 19.12 -0.14
N PRO A 122 16.19 17.89 0.04
CA PRO A 122 17.03 16.70 0.17
C PRO A 122 17.96 16.50 -1.02
N HIS A 123 17.52 16.79 -2.24
CA HIS A 123 18.36 16.64 -3.44
C HIS A 123 19.52 17.66 -3.52
N ALA A 124 19.42 18.81 -2.84
CA ALA A 124 20.52 19.75 -2.68
C ALA A 124 21.62 19.23 -1.71
N SER A 125 21.34 18.14 -0.99
CA SER A 125 22.32 17.38 -0.19
C SER A 125 22.87 16.19 -1.01
N PRO A 126 23.79 15.38 -0.46
CA PRO A 126 24.32 14.20 -1.16
C PRO A 126 23.31 13.06 -1.47
N LEU A 127 22.00 13.29 -1.33
CA LEU A 127 20.94 12.33 -1.65
C LEU A 127 20.63 12.31 -3.15
N THR A 128 20.62 11.10 -3.70
CA THR A 128 20.26 10.86 -5.10
C THR A 128 18.74 10.87 -5.31
N PRO A 129 18.26 11.21 -6.53
CA PRO A 129 16.86 11.08 -6.91
C PRO A 129 16.24 9.72 -6.58
N GLU A 130 17.01 8.65 -6.80
CA GLU A 130 16.60 7.27 -6.55
C GLU A 130 16.45 6.98 -5.06
N GLN A 131 17.33 7.54 -4.21
CA GLN A 131 17.18 7.41 -2.76
C GLN A 131 15.95 8.15 -2.24
N ILE A 132 15.64 9.32 -2.80
CA ILE A 132 14.41 10.07 -2.44
C ILE A 132 13.17 9.25 -2.85
N ALA A 133 13.16 8.73 -4.08
CA ALA A 133 12.08 7.85 -4.55
C ALA A 133 11.92 6.62 -3.65
N LEU A 134 13.02 5.91 -3.36
CA LEU A 134 13.02 4.72 -2.51
C LEU A 134 12.56 5.05 -1.09
N GLY A 135 12.98 6.18 -0.54
CA GLY A 135 12.56 6.61 0.79
C GLY A 135 11.04 6.87 0.88
N GLN A 136 10.47 7.51 -0.15
CA GLN A 136 9.01 7.66 -0.27
C GLN A 136 8.32 6.29 -0.30
N ILE A 137 8.84 5.36 -1.12
CA ILE A 137 8.28 4.01 -1.26
C ILE A 137 8.36 3.25 0.06
N ILE A 138 9.49 3.29 0.77
CA ILE A 138 9.66 2.64 2.08
C ILE A 138 8.66 3.19 3.08
N ALA A 139 8.51 4.52 3.17
CA ALA A 139 7.57 5.14 4.11
C ALA A 139 6.12 4.72 3.82
N VAL A 140 5.71 4.73 2.55
CA VAL A 140 4.37 4.28 2.15
C VAL A 140 4.20 2.78 2.40
N THR A 141 5.24 1.96 2.16
CA THR A 141 5.22 0.51 2.45
C THR A 141 4.99 0.25 3.93
N VAL A 142 5.70 0.94 4.82
CA VAL A 142 5.50 0.84 6.28
C VAL A 142 4.06 1.20 6.64
N ARG A 143 3.51 2.27 6.07
CA ARG A 143 2.11 2.65 6.28
C ARG A 143 1.14 1.56 5.81
N LEU A 144 1.34 0.99 4.62
CA LEU A 144 0.49 -0.08 4.10
C LEU A 144 0.52 -1.30 5.02
N VAL A 145 1.70 -1.73 5.45
CA VAL A 145 1.85 -2.86 6.39
C VAL A 145 1.10 -2.60 7.70
N LEU A 146 1.28 -1.42 8.30
CA LEU A 146 0.61 -1.06 9.56
C LEU A 146 -0.92 -1.01 9.38
N GLN A 147 -1.41 -0.34 8.34
CA GLN A 147 -2.84 -0.25 8.03
C GLN A 147 -3.44 -1.64 7.80
N SER A 148 -2.79 -2.46 6.98
CA SER A 148 -3.22 -3.82 6.68
C SER A 148 -3.19 -4.73 7.91
N ALA A 149 -2.20 -4.57 8.80
CA ALA A 149 -2.11 -5.31 10.06
C ALA A 149 -3.25 -4.93 11.02
N ILE A 150 -3.58 -3.64 11.16
CA ILE A 150 -4.68 -3.19 12.00
C ILE A 150 -6.02 -3.72 11.44
N TYR A 151 -6.24 -3.62 10.13
CA TYR A 151 -7.44 -4.18 9.49
C TYR A 151 -7.52 -5.70 9.69
N PHE A 152 -6.43 -6.42 9.46
CA PHE A 152 -6.37 -7.86 9.63
C PHE A 152 -6.64 -8.28 11.08
N ALA A 153 -6.13 -7.54 12.06
CA ALA A 153 -6.43 -7.79 13.46
C ALA A 153 -7.94 -7.72 13.74
N VAL A 154 -8.64 -6.73 13.16
CA VAL A 154 -10.10 -6.65 13.24
C VAL A 154 -10.74 -7.89 12.60
N VAL A 155 -10.38 -8.22 11.36
CA VAL A 155 -10.87 -9.42 10.65
C VAL A 155 -10.69 -10.69 11.49
N ALA A 156 -9.50 -10.88 12.08
CA ALA A 156 -9.20 -12.03 12.94
C ALA A 156 -10.08 -12.05 14.20
N LEU A 157 -10.33 -10.90 14.84
CA LEU A 157 -11.22 -10.79 16.00
C LEU A 157 -12.67 -11.14 15.66
N PHE A 158 -13.13 -10.84 14.45
CA PHE A 158 -14.45 -11.21 13.96
C PHE A 158 -14.55 -12.65 13.44
N GLY A 159 -13.47 -13.45 13.53
CA GLY A 159 -13.46 -14.84 13.03
C GLY A 159 -13.52 -14.95 11.50
N ALA A 160 -13.16 -13.89 10.79
CA ALA A 160 -13.29 -13.75 9.34
C ALA A 160 -12.13 -14.33 8.53
N SER A 161 -11.15 -14.93 9.20
CA SER A 161 -9.95 -15.54 8.61
C SER A 161 -9.68 -16.86 9.31
N PRO A 162 -10.37 -17.95 8.94
CA PRO A 162 -10.28 -19.24 9.63
C PRO A 162 -8.93 -19.95 9.43
N SER A 163 -8.14 -19.57 8.42
CA SER A 163 -6.83 -20.17 8.15
C SER A 163 -5.74 -19.59 9.05
N PRO A 164 -4.80 -20.41 9.58
CA PRO A 164 -3.64 -19.93 10.33
C PRO A 164 -2.67 -19.09 9.48
N TRP A 165 -2.77 -19.15 8.15
CA TRP A 165 -1.96 -18.39 7.21
C TRP A 165 -2.57 -17.02 6.84
N GLY A 166 -3.74 -16.68 7.39
CA GLY A 166 -4.46 -15.46 7.05
C GLY A 166 -3.64 -14.18 7.19
N TRP A 167 -2.73 -14.13 8.17
CA TRP A 167 -1.86 -12.97 8.42
C TRP A 167 -0.95 -12.62 7.23
N ALA A 168 -0.61 -13.60 6.38
CA ALA A 168 0.19 -13.35 5.18
C ALA A 168 -0.55 -12.47 4.15
N SER A 169 -1.88 -12.34 4.27
CA SER A 169 -2.67 -11.38 3.49
C SER A 169 -2.24 -9.92 3.71
N ILE A 170 -1.57 -9.60 4.83
CA ILE A 170 -0.96 -8.29 5.07
C ILE A 170 0.13 -8.00 4.03
N LEU A 171 1.00 -9.00 3.77
CA LEU A 171 2.07 -8.89 2.79
C LEU A 171 1.51 -8.83 1.37
N VAL A 172 0.53 -9.68 1.07
CA VAL A 172 -0.16 -9.67 -0.23
C VAL A 172 -0.81 -8.33 -0.50
N ALA A 173 -1.54 -7.77 0.46
CA ALA A 173 -2.18 -6.45 0.31
C ALA A 173 -1.14 -5.33 0.13
N THR A 174 -0.02 -5.40 0.84
CA THR A 174 1.09 -4.46 0.68
C THR A 174 1.67 -4.53 -0.73
N VAL A 175 1.96 -5.73 -1.23
CA VAL A 175 2.50 -5.94 -2.58
C VAL A 175 1.48 -5.53 -3.65
N ALA A 176 0.21 -5.84 -3.48
CA ALA A 176 -0.86 -5.40 -4.37
C ALA A 176 -0.95 -3.86 -4.40
N GLY A 177 -0.88 -3.21 -3.25
CA GLY A 177 -0.82 -1.75 -3.14
C GLY A 177 0.36 -1.15 -3.91
N LEU A 178 1.56 -1.70 -3.71
CA LEU A 178 2.76 -1.26 -4.44
C LEU A 178 2.69 -1.54 -5.94
N SER A 179 2.12 -2.67 -6.35
CA SER A 179 2.04 -3.06 -7.77
C SER A 179 1.17 -2.11 -8.58
N PHE A 180 0.12 -1.54 -7.99
CA PHE A 180 -0.65 -0.45 -8.59
C PHE A 180 0.01 0.92 -8.37
N GLY A 181 0.53 1.14 -7.17
CA GLY A 181 1.07 2.42 -6.72
C GLY A 181 2.35 2.86 -7.41
N LEU A 182 3.30 1.95 -7.69
CA LEU A 182 4.60 2.28 -8.27
C LEU A 182 4.49 2.72 -9.74
N PRO A 183 3.72 2.06 -10.63
CA PRO A 183 3.43 2.62 -11.95
C PRO A 183 2.77 4.00 -11.87
N LEU A 184 1.89 4.20 -10.89
CA LEU A 184 1.24 5.49 -10.67
C LEU A 184 2.20 6.57 -10.16
N MET A 185 3.15 6.22 -9.31
CA MET A 185 4.24 7.10 -8.86
C MET A 185 5.11 7.54 -10.03
N ALA A 186 5.45 6.62 -10.93
CA ALA A 186 6.17 6.93 -12.15
C ALA A 186 5.37 7.90 -13.05
N TYR A 187 4.07 7.64 -13.21
CA TYR A 187 3.18 8.55 -13.94
C TYR A 187 3.11 9.94 -13.30
N ALA A 188 2.95 10.02 -11.97
CA ALA A 188 2.93 11.28 -11.23
C ALA A 188 4.23 12.07 -11.40
N GLY A 189 5.39 11.39 -11.34
CA GLY A 189 6.69 12.01 -11.60
C GLY A 189 6.88 12.51 -13.04
N SER A 190 6.07 12.03 -13.99
CA SER A 190 6.09 12.45 -15.40
C SER A 190 5.28 13.72 -15.67
N ILE A 191 4.30 14.01 -14.81
CA ILE A 191 3.41 15.14 -14.99
C ILE A 191 4.10 16.44 -14.53
N LYS A 192 4.04 17.47 -15.39
CA LYS A 192 4.52 18.83 -15.04
C LYS A 192 3.39 19.79 -14.67
N GLU A 193 2.19 19.51 -15.16
CA GLU A 193 1.01 20.34 -14.97
C GLU A 193 -0.13 19.50 -14.44
N ASP A 194 -0.64 19.87 -13.27
CA ASP A 194 -1.89 19.30 -12.77
C ASP A 194 -3.06 19.93 -13.54
N LYS A 195 -3.73 19.08 -14.32
CA LYS A 195 -4.94 19.34 -15.11
C LYS A 195 -6.07 18.39 -14.69
N GLY A 196 -5.98 17.80 -13.50
CA GLY A 196 -6.94 16.82 -13.00
C GLY A 196 -6.66 15.38 -13.47
N GLN A 197 -5.46 15.06 -13.95
CA GLN A 197 -5.12 13.71 -14.43
C GLN A 197 -5.31 12.63 -13.35
N PHE A 198 -4.98 12.94 -12.09
CA PHE A 198 -5.16 11.99 -10.99
C PHE A 198 -6.63 11.71 -10.70
N ALA A 199 -7.50 12.72 -10.78
CA ALA A 199 -8.95 12.52 -10.65
C ALA A 199 -9.49 11.62 -11.78
N MET A 200 -8.97 11.77 -13.00
CA MET A 200 -9.31 10.89 -14.12
C MET A 200 -8.84 9.45 -13.87
N VAL A 201 -7.62 9.25 -13.38
CA VAL A 201 -7.12 7.92 -12.99
C VAL A 201 -8.01 7.29 -11.93
N MET A 202 -8.38 8.03 -10.88
CA MET A 202 -9.25 7.50 -9.82
C MET A 202 -10.62 7.07 -10.37
N ARG A 203 -11.23 7.88 -11.25
CA ARG A 203 -12.58 7.64 -11.79
C ARG A 203 -12.63 6.57 -12.88
N PHE A 204 -11.65 6.55 -13.78
CA PHE A 204 -11.68 5.72 -14.99
C PHE A 204 -10.75 4.50 -14.93
N ILE A 205 -9.88 4.41 -13.91
CA ILE A 205 -8.99 3.26 -13.71
C ILE A 205 -9.27 2.61 -12.36
N VAL A 206 -9.10 3.33 -11.24
CA VAL A 206 -9.22 2.73 -9.90
C VAL A 206 -10.64 2.23 -9.63
N MET A 207 -11.65 3.06 -9.89
CA MET A 207 -13.06 2.69 -9.68
C MET A 207 -13.49 1.46 -10.50
N PRO A 208 -13.27 1.40 -11.83
CA PRO A 208 -13.58 0.19 -12.59
C PRO A 208 -12.83 -1.04 -12.09
N LEU A 209 -11.52 -0.92 -11.81
CA LEU A 209 -10.77 -2.05 -11.26
C LEU A 209 -11.40 -2.52 -9.94
N PHE A 210 -11.69 -1.62 -9.01
CA PHE A 210 -12.31 -1.98 -7.73
C PHE A 210 -13.66 -2.72 -7.90
N LEU A 211 -14.52 -2.26 -8.81
CA LEU A 211 -15.84 -2.85 -9.05
C LEU A 211 -15.76 -4.21 -9.77
N PHE A 212 -14.85 -4.35 -10.74
CA PHE A 212 -14.77 -5.53 -11.62
C PHE A 212 -13.65 -6.51 -11.24
N SER A 213 -13.00 -6.36 -10.08
CA SER A 213 -11.95 -7.28 -9.58
C SER A 213 -12.47 -8.43 -8.72
N GLY A 214 -13.76 -8.70 -8.76
CA GLY A 214 -14.36 -9.74 -7.94
C GLY A 214 -14.34 -9.44 -6.43
N THR A 215 -14.36 -8.15 -6.07
CA THR A 215 -14.30 -7.68 -4.67
C THR A 215 -15.55 -8.08 -3.89
N PHE A 216 -16.73 -7.88 -4.50
CA PHE A 216 -18.03 -8.10 -3.85
C PHE A 216 -18.67 -9.44 -4.20
N PHE A 217 -18.35 -9.99 -5.37
CA PHE A 217 -18.84 -11.27 -5.89
C PHE A 217 -17.70 -11.97 -6.64
N PRO A 218 -17.69 -13.30 -6.75
CA PRO A 218 -16.64 -14.01 -7.48
C PRO A 218 -16.50 -13.49 -8.92
N LEU A 219 -15.27 -13.42 -9.43
CA LEU A 219 -15.03 -12.85 -10.77
C LEU A 219 -15.80 -13.60 -11.87
N ASP A 220 -16.00 -14.90 -11.69
CA ASP A 220 -16.69 -15.76 -12.66
C ASP A 220 -18.19 -15.51 -12.78
N THR A 221 -18.80 -14.75 -11.85
CA THR A 221 -20.19 -14.32 -11.99
C THR A 221 -20.35 -13.15 -12.96
N LEU A 222 -19.26 -12.47 -13.33
CA LEU A 222 -19.30 -11.36 -14.26
C LEU A 222 -19.40 -11.83 -15.73
N PRO A 223 -20.13 -11.10 -16.59
CA PRO A 223 -20.12 -11.34 -18.03
C PRO A 223 -18.70 -11.31 -18.60
N LEU A 224 -18.42 -12.18 -19.58
CA LEU A 224 -17.09 -12.30 -20.18
C LEU A 224 -16.57 -10.96 -20.74
N ALA A 225 -17.47 -10.11 -21.24
CA ALA A 225 -17.17 -8.79 -21.80
C ALA A 225 -16.47 -7.83 -20.82
N VAL A 226 -16.67 -7.98 -19.50
CA VAL A 226 -16.05 -7.13 -18.47
C VAL A 226 -15.04 -7.88 -17.60
N ARG A 227 -15.00 -9.21 -17.70
CA ARG A 227 -14.14 -10.08 -16.87
C ARG A 227 -12.64 -9.79 -17.05
N TRP A 228 -12.24 -9.39 -18.25
CA TRP A 228 -10.84 -9.04 -18.56
C TRP A 228 -10.31 -7.85 -17.74
N ILE A 229 -11.19 -6.96 -17.26
CA ILE A 229 -10.82 -5.85 -16.37
C ILE A 229 -10.27 -6.39 -15.05
N GLY A 230 -10.88 -7.46 -14.53
CA GLY A 230 -10.39 -8.16 -13.35
C GLY A 230 -9.02 -8.82 -13.60
N TRP A 231 -8.82 -9.46 -14.76
CA TRP A 231 -7.57 -10.16 -15.07
C TRP A 231 -6.34 -9.26 -15.22
N ILE A 232 -6.52 -7.96 -15.48
CA ILE A 232 -5.42 -6.99 -15.50
C ILE A 232 -5.30 -6.22 -14.18
N SER A 233 -6.11 -6.55 -13.19
CA SER A 233 -6.24 -5.78 -11.96
C SER A 233 -5.37 -6.34 -10.84
N PRO A 234 -4.46 -5.53 -10.28
CA PRO A 234 -3.76 -5.91 -9.06
C PRO A 234 -4.67 -6.24 -7.88
N ILE A 235 -5.87 -5.65 -7.84
CA ILE A 235 -6.86 -5.90 -6.79
C ILE A 235 -7.35 -7.34 -6.88
N TRP A 236 -7.63 -7.84 -8.09
CA TRP A 236 -8.09 -9.22 -8.27
C TRP A 236 -6.99 -10.20 -7.85
N HIS A 237 -5.76 -10.02 -8.36
CA HIS A 237 -4.66 -10.92 -8.01
C HIS A 237 -4.33 -10.90 -6.51
N GLY A 238 -4.37 -9.74 -5.86
CA GLY A 238 -4.19 -9.67 -4.40
C GLY A 238 -5.36 -10.30 -3.64
N THR A 239 -6.59 -10.15 -4.14
CA THR A 239 -7.80 -10.69 -3.50
C THR A 239 -7.81 -12.20 -3.51
N GLU A 240 -7.55 -12.84 -4.67
CA GLU A 240 -7.52 -14.30 -4.79
C GLU A 240 -6.44 -14.92 -3.89
N LEU A 241 -5.23 -14.36 -3.89
CA LEU A 241 -4.16 -14.76 -2.97
C LEU A 241 -4.58 -14.59 -1.50
N GLY A 242 -5.26 -13.49 -1.17
CA GLY A 242 -5.81 -13.26 0.17
C GLY A 242 -6.86 -14.29 0.56
N ARG A 243 -7.69 -14.75 -0.38
CA ARG A 243 -8.71 -15.80 -0.17
C ARG A 243 -8.07 -17.17 0.08
N VAL A 244 -7.09 -17.55 -0.73
CA VAL A 244 -6.28 -18.76 -0.52
C VAL A 244 -5.67 -18.76 0.88
N LEU A 245 -5.04 -17.64 1.27
CA LEU A 245 -4.37 -17.54 2.57
C LEU A 245 -5.34 -17.47 3.76
N SER A 246 -6.49 -16.80 3.59
CA SER A 246 -7.43 -16.51 4.68
C SER A 246 -8.38 -17.66 5.00
N TYR A 247 -8.80 -18.45 4.02
CA TYR A 247 -9.73 -19.55 4.25
C TYR A 247 -9.48 -20.80 3.39
N GLY A 248 -8.38 -20.84 2.63
CA GLY A 248 -8.05 -22.02 1.83
C GLY A 248 -8.90 -22.12 0.56
N TYR A 249 -9.22 -20.99 -0.08
CA TYR A 249 -9.91 -20.98 -1.37
C TYR A 249 -9.21 -21.90 -2.37
N GLU A 250 -9.97 -22.82 -2.98
CA GLU A 250 -9.43 -23.76 -3.96
C GLU A 250 -9.26 -23.07 -5.31
N GLU A 251 -8.01 -22.89 -5.72
CA GLU A 251 -7.67 -22.45 -7.07
C GLU A 251 -6.52 -23.29 -7.63
N ALA A 252 -6.34 -23.25 -8.95
CA ALA A 252 -5.24 -23.97 -9.60
C ALA A 252 -3.89 -23.42 -9.11
N PRO A 253 -2.92 -24.25 -8.68
CA PRO A 253 -1.63 -23.76 -8.16
C PRO A 253 -0.85 -22.88 -9.15
N LEU A 254 -1.00 -23.14 -10.45
CA LEU A 254 -0.40 -22.30 -11.50
C LEU A 254 -1.00 -20.89 -11.53
N LEU A 255 -2.28 -20.75 -11.19
CA LEU A 255 -2.95 -19.45 -11.10
C LEU A 255 -2.46 -18.66 -9.89
N THR A 256 -2.30 -19.32 -8.72
CA THR A 256 -1.65 -18.73 -7.54
C THR A 256 -0.26 -18.17 -7.87
N ILE A 257 0.56 -18.94 -8.58
CA ILE A 257 1.89 -18.50 -9.03
C ILE A 257 1.76 -17.30 -9.99
N ALA A 258 0.82 -17.35 -10.93
CA ALA A 258 0.57 -16.25 -11.86
C ALA A 258 0.19 -14.97 -11.14
N HIS A 259 -0.63 -15.02 -10.09
CA HIS A 259 -0.97 -13.87 -9.25
C HIS A 259 0.27 -13.24 -8.61
N VAL A 260 1.14 -14.06 -7.99
CA VAL A 260 2.38 -13.56 -7.36
C VAL A 260 3.31 -12.95 -8.40
N VAL A 261 3.55 -13.64 -9.51
CA VAL A 261 4.43 -13.17 -10.59
C VAL A 261 3.92 -11.86 -11.18
N PHE A 262 2.61 -11.76 -11.43
CA PHE A 262 1.99 -10.56 -11.98
C PHE A 262 2.20 -9.34 -11.07
N LEU A 263 1.92 -9.46 -9.77
CA LEU A 263 2.09 -8.36 -8.82
C LEU A 263 3.56 -7.94 -8.69
N LEU A 264 4.48 -8.91 -8.61
CA LEU A 264 5.92 -8.63 -8.52
C LEU A 264 6.46 -8.01 -9.81
N ALA A 265 5.99 -8.45 -10.98
CA ALA A 265 6.37 -7.86 -12.26
C ALA A 265 5.94 -6.40 -12.36
N LEU A 266 4.72 -6.06 -11.94
CA LEU A 266 4.25 -4.68 -11.88
C LEU A 266 5.04 -3.82 -10.87
N CYS A 267 5.36 -4.36 -9.70
CA CYS A 267 6.25 -3.68 -8.74
C CYS A 267 7.62 -3.39 -9.35
N ALA A 268 8.25 -4.38 -9.99
CA ALA A 268 9.57 -4.25 -10.60
C ALA A 268 9.55 -3.23 -11.75
N ALA A 269 8.57 -3.32 -12.65
CA ALA A 269 8.39 -2.38 -13.75
C ALA A 269 8.14 -0.95 -13.23
N GLY A 270 7.21 -0.79 -12.29
CA GLY A 270 6.89 0.49 -11.65
C GLY A 270 8.10 1.11 -10.97
N TRP A 271 8.92 0.31 -10.27
CA TRP A 271 10.16 0.78 -9.65
C TRP A 271 11.18 1.27 -10.69
N VAL A 272 11.41 0.51 -11.77
CA VAL A 272 12.32 0.92 -12.85
C VAL A 272 11.87 2.22 -13.50
N LEU A 273 10.57 2.36 -13.78
CA LEU A 273 10.00 3.58 -14.36
C LEU A 273 10.09 4.77 -13.39
N THR A 274 9.82 4.55 -12.10
CA THR A 274 9.90 5.57 -11.06
C THR A 274 11.31 6.14 -10.94
N LYS A 275 12.33 5.27 -10.86
CA LYS A 275 13.75 5.70 -10.84
C LYS A 275 14.08 6.59 -12.03
N ARG A 276 13.77 6.12 -13.24
CA ARG A 276 14.03 6.88 -14.48
C ARG A 276 13.37 8.24 -14.44
N GLN A 277 12.13 8.30 -13.98
CA GLN A 277 11.36 9.54 -13.99
C GLN A 277 11.83 10.53 -12.93
N PHE A 278 12.17 10.06 -11.72
CA PHE A 278 12.73 10.91 -10.66
C PHE A 278 14.08 11.50 -11.07
N VAL A 279 14.97 10.70 -11.65
CA VAL A 279 16.27 11.16 -12.19
C VAL A 279 16.05 12.22 -13.27
N LYS A 280 15.18 11.94 -14.26
CA LYS A 280 14.87 12.88 -15.34
C LYS A 280 14.28 14.20 -14.83
N ARG A 281 13.48 14.15 -13.76
CA ARG A 281 12.74 15.29 -13.22
C ARG A 281 13.59 16.23 -12.36
N MET A 282 14.61 15.69 -11.69
CA MET A 282 15.50 16.43 -10.80
C MET A 282 16.88 16.73 -11.41
N GLY A 283 17.31 15.97 -12.41
CA GLY A 283 18.58 16.18 -13.11
C GLY A 283 18.54 17.15 -14.28
N GLY A 284 17.37 17.71 -14.62
CA GLY A 284 17.19 18.73 -15.64
C GLY A 284 16.49 19.95 -15.07
#